data_AF-A0AA37M946-F1
#
_entry.id   AF-A0AA37M946-F1
#
_cell.length_a   1.000
_cell.length_b   1.000
_cell.length_c   1.000
_cell.angle_alpha   90.00
_cell.angle_beta   90.00
_cell.angle_gamma   90.00
#
_symmetry.space_group_name_H-M   'P 1'
#
loop_
_entity.id
_entity.type
_entity.pdbx_description
1 polymer ?
#
loop_
_entity_poly.entity_id
_entity_poly.type
_entity_poly.pdbx_seq_one_letter_code
_entity_poly.pdbx_strand_id
1 'polypeptide(L)'
;MKLSRAGHVQRKRANNRAESSHVPVRRRERKLQGFKSAGSAQRFLSMHAATYNVFMVPRHLVSAPTYRLFRAEAFAMWRSAAGVAA
;
A
#
# COMPACT_ATOMS: atom_id res chain seq x y z
N MET A 1 -20.34 -4.64 28.46
CA MET A 1 -19.35 -5.60 27.93
C MET A 1 -18.03 -5.40 28.64
N LYS A 2 -17.59 -6.35 29.49
CA LYS A 2 -16.27 -6.30 30.13
C LYS A 2 -15.25 -6.85 29.11
N LEU A 3 -14.42 -5.98 28.54
CA LEU A 3 -13.28 -6.42 27.74
C LEU A 3 -12.30 -7.14 28.68
N SER A 4 -12.18 -8.46 28.55
CA SER A 4 -11.13 -9.22 29.23
C SER A 4 -9.78 -8.67 28.79
N ARG A 5 -8.88 -8.38 29.75
CA ARG A 5 -7.52 -7.90 29.46
C ARG A 5 -6.86 -8.86 28.47
N ALA A 6 -6.52 -8.35 27.29
CA ALA A 6 -5.69 -9.08 26.34
C ALA A 6 -4.35 -9.43 27.02
N GLY A 7 -3.95 -10.70 26.95
CA GLY A 7 -2.69 -11.16 27.51
C GLY A 7 -1.51 -10.40 26.88
N HIS A 8 -0.61 -9.88 27.72
CA HIS A 8 0.55 -9.15 27.25
C HIS A 8 1.57 -10.11 26.62
N VAL A 9 1.83 -9.96 25.32
CA VAL A 9 2.82 -10.77 24.59
C VAL A 9 4.17 -10.06 24.66
N GLN A 10 5.08 -10.55 25.51
CA GLN A 10 6.45 -10.00 25.67
C GLN A 10 7.44 -10.43 24.59
N ARG A 11 7.00 -11.20 23.59
CA ARG A 11 7.90 -11.68 22.53
C ARG A 11 8.39 -10.48 21.70
N LYS A 12 9.72 -10.32 21.64
CA LYS A 12 10.35 -9.32 20.76
C LYS A 12 9.78 -9.45 19.34
N ARG A 13 9.47 -8.31 18.71
CA ARG A 13 8.95 -8.20 17.33
C ARG A 13 7.54 -8.77 17.09
N ALA A 14 6.77 -9.09 18.14
CA ALA A 14 5.42 -9.63 17.98
C ALA A 14 4.45 -8.70 17.22
N ASN A 15 4.69 -7.39 17.25
CA ASN A 15 3.87 -6.38 16.55
C ASN A 15 4.55 -5.82 15.29
N ASN A 16 5.67 -6.40 14.82
CA ASN A 16 6.48 -5.83 13.75
C ASN A 16 5.66 -5.47 12.50
N ARG A 17 4.61 -6.23 12.19
CA ARG A 17 3.72 -5.97 11.05
C ARG A 17 2.87 -4.71 11.26
N ALA A 18 2.29 -4.54 12.44
CA ALA A 18 1.53 -3.35 12.80
C ALA A 18 2.46 -2.13 12.88
N GLU A 19 3.61 -2.28 13.54
CA GLU A 19 4.62 -1.23 13.63
C GLU A 19 5.18 -0.88 12.25
N SER A 20 5.49 -1.83 11.38
CA SER A 20 6.10 -1.55 10.06
C SER A 20 5.08 -1.16 8.97
N SER A 21 3.78 -1.17 9.27
CA SER A 21 2.73 -0.83 8.31
C SER A 21 2.89 0.58 7.71
N HIS A 22 3.50 1.51 8.45
CA HIS A 22 3.73 2.89 8.02
C HIS A 22 4.97 3.08 7.13
N VAL A 23 5.87 2.09 7.03
CA VAL A 23 7.15 2.23 6.32
C VAL A 23 6.97 2.53 4.82
N PRO A 24 6.06 1.88 4.08
CA PRO A 24 5.81 2.20 2.67
C PRO A 24 5.29 3.62 2.47
N VAL A 25 4.38 4.05 3.35
CA VAL A 25 3.81 5.41 3.35
C VAL A 25 4.91 6.44 3.61
N ARG A 26 5.72 6.25 4.66
CA ARG A 26 6.82 7.18 5.00
C ARG A 26 7.93 7.23 3.95
N ARG A 27 8.26 6.11 3.30
CA ARG A 27 9.20 6.11 2.18
C ARG A 27 8.71 6.98 1.02
N ARG A 28 7.40 6.98 0.73
CA ARG A 28 6.81 7.81 -0.33
C ARG A 28 6.62 9.25 0.10
N GLU A 29 6.20 9.51 1.33
CA GLU A 29 6.18 10.86 1.91
C GLU A 29 7.56 11.53 1.74
N ARG A 30 8.65 10.84 2.09
CA ARG A 30 10.02 11.35 1.87
C ARG A 30 10.35 11.55 0.39
N LYS A 31 9.99 10.61 -0.49
CA LYS A 31 10.19 10.76 -1.94
C LYS A 31 9.39 11.91 -2.55
N LEU A 32 8.22 12.21 -1.98
CA LEU A 32 7.34 13.30 -2.38
C LEU A 32 7.69 14.63 -1.69
N GLN A 33 8.78 14.68 -0.91
CA GLN A 33 9.22 15.84 -0.13
C GLN A 33 8.19 16.32 0.92
N GLY A 34 7.38 15.40 1.43
CA GLY A 34 6.30 15.69 2.36
C GLY A 34 5.00 16.12 1.68
N PHE A 35 3.91 16.11 2.44
CA PHE A 35 2.62 16.63 1.98
C PHE A 35 2.50 18.10 2.35
N LYS A 36 1.99 18.93 1.42
CA LYS A 36 1.79 20.37 1.66
C LYS A 36 0.74 20.65 2.75
N SER A 37 -0.15 19.69 3.04
CA SER A 37 -1.20 19.80 4.06
C SER A 37 -1.75 18.43 4.48
N ALA A 38 -2.39 18.37 5.66
CA ALA A 38 -3.11 17.18 6.13
C ALA A 38 -4.18 16.72 5.12
N GLY A 39 -4.90 17.66 4.48
CA GLY A 39 -5.89 17.33 3.46
C GLY A 39 -5.27 16.68 2.21
N SER A 40 -4.08 17.12 1.78
CA SER A 40 -3.36 16.45 0.68
C SER A 40 -2.87 15.04 1.07
N ALA A 41 -2.42 14.85 2.31
CA ALA A 41 -2.07 13.54 2.84
C ALA A 41 -3.30 12.61 2.88
N GLN A 42 -4.46 13.11 3.33
CA GLN A 42 -5.68 12.33 3.41
C GLN A 42 -6.15 11.85 2.03
N ARG A 43 -6.14 12.74 1.02
CA ARG A 43 -6.47 12.37 -0.38
C ARG A 43 -5.49 11.35 -0.96
N PHE A 44 -4.22 11.44 -0.61
CA PHE A 44 -3.24 10.44 -1.00
C PHE A 44 -3.54 9.09 -0.33
N LEU A 45 -3.72 9.09 0.99
CA LEU A 45 -3.95 7.88 1.78
C LEU A 45 -5.24 7.15 1.39
N SER A 46 -6.31 7.89 1.03
CA SER A 46 -7.59 7.29 0.63
C SER A 46 -7.47 6.41 -0.62
N MET A 47 -6.56 6.75 -1.55
CA MET A 47 -6.32 5.96 -2.76
C MET A 47 -5.10 5.05 -2.66
N HIS A 48 -4.19 5.31 -1.71
CA HIS A 48 -2.87 4.68 -1.68
C HIS A 48 -2.92 3.17 -1.60
N ALA A 49 -3.75 2.61 -0.73
CA ALA A 49 -3.85 1.16 -0.55
C ALA A 49 -4.32 0.45 -1.83
N ALA A 50 -5.33 1.01 -2.50
CA ALA A 50 -5.85 0.49 -3.77
C ALA A 50 -4.77 0.55 -4.87
N THR A 51 -4.09 1.69 -5.03
CA THR A 51 -2.99 1.81 -5.99
C THR A 51 -1.82 0.87 -5.65
N TYR A 52 -1.46 0.74 -4.37
CA TYR A 52 -0.35 -0.13 -3.97
C TYR A 52 -0.66 -1.60 -4.30
N ASN A 53 -1.85 -2.08 -3.94
CA ASN A 53 -2.24 -3.47 -4.16
C ASN A 53 -2.27 -3.85 -5.64
N VAL A 54 -2.75 -2.95 -6.50
CA VAL A 54 -2.83 -3.21 -7.95
C VAL A 54 -1.45 -3.21 -8.61
N PHE A 55 -0.54 -2.33 -8.20
CA PHE A 55 0.74 -2.15 -8.89
C PHE A 55 1.94 -2.88 -8.25
N MET A 56 1.87 -3.25 -6.96
CA MET A 56 2.99 -3.90 -6.25
C MET A 56 2.91 -5.43 -6.34
N VAL A 57 3.10 -5.92 -7.56
CA VAL A 57 3.29 -7.34 -7.83
C VAL A 57 4.69 -7.77 -7.36
N PRO A 58 4.82 -8.78 -6.49
CA PRO A 58 6.13 -9.27 -6.04
C PRO A 58 6.88 -9.96 -7.18
N ARG A 59 7.76 -9.23 -7.87
CA ARG A 59 8.49 -9.73 -9.06
C ARG A 59 9.29 -11.02 -8.82
N HIS A 60 9.74 -11.25 -7.58
CA HIS A 60 10.51 -12.44 -7.21
C HIS A 60 9.63 -13.68 -6.96
N LEU A 61 8.31 -13.53 -6.90
CA LEU A 61 7.36 -14.63 -6.69
C LEU A 61 6.68 -15.09 -7.98
N VAL A 62 6.94 -14.43 -9.11
CA VAL A 62 6.26 -14.69 -10.38
C VAL A 62 7.25 -14.75 -11.53
N SER A 63 6.89 -15.50 -12.58
CA SER A 63 7.67 -15.54 -13.82
C SER A 63 7.65 -14.19 -14.53
N ALA A 64 8.62 -13.93 -15.41
CA ALA A 64 8.65 -12.70 -16.20
C ALA A 64 7.41 -12.51 -17.10
N PRO A 65 6.89 -13.55 -17.80
CA PRO A 65 5.61 -13.45 -18.51
C PRO A 65 4.43 -13.09 -17.60
N THR A 66 4.28 -13.78 -16.46
CA THR A 66 3.19 -13.52 -15.51
C THR A 66 3.26 -12.09 -14.95
N TYR A 67 4.47 -11.60 -14.65
CA TYR A 67 4.66 -10.23 -14.21
C TYR A 67 4.20 -9.21 -15.27
N ARG A 68 4.51 -9.43 -16.55
CA ARG A 68 4.06 -8.54 -17.64
C ARG A 68 2.54 -8.54 -17.77
N LEU A 69 1.89 -9.69 -17.64
CA LEU A 69 0.43 -9.81 -17.65
C LEU A 69 -0.20 -8.96 -16.53
N PHE A 70 0.21 -9.19 -15.28
CA PHE A 70 -0.32 -8.43 -14.14
C PHE A 70 -0.07 -6.92 -14.28
N ARG A 71 1.06 -6.52 -14.88
CA ARG A 71 1.33 -5.12 -15.18
C ARG A 71 0.37 -4.56 -16.22
N ALA A 72 0.09 -5.30 -17.29
CA ALA A 72 -0.85 -4.89 -18.33
C ALA A 72 -2.28 -4.73 -17.77
N GLU A 73 -2.74 -5.70 -16.98
CA GLU A 73 -4.04 -5.65 -16.30
C GLU A 73 -4.15 -4.45 -15.36
N ALA A 74 -3.12 -4.23 -14.52
CA ALA A 74 -3.06 -3.07 -13.63
C ALA A 74 -3.18 -1.74 -14.38
N PHE A 75 -2.51 -1.61 -15.52
CA PHE A 75 -2.61 -0.40 -16.37
C PHE A 75 -3.96 -0.26 -17.08
N ALA A 76 -4.60 -1.37 -17.46
CA ALA A 76 -5.94 -1.33 -18.05
C ALA A 76 -6.99 -0.87 -17.01
N MET A 77 -6.95 -1.45 -15.81
CA MET A 77 -7.79 -1.02 -14.68
C MET A 77 -7.59 0.46 -14.35
N TRP A 78 -6.34 0.91 -14.33
CA TRP A 78 -6.03 2.31 -14.04
C TRP A 78 -6.55 3.28 -15.10
N ARG A 79 -6.40 2.95 -16.40
CA ARG A 79 -6.95 3.76 -17.50
C ARG A 79 -8.47 3.89 -17.39
N SER A 80 -9.15 2.77 -17.11
CA SER A 80 -10.60 2.77 -16.89
C SER A 80 -11.00 3.63 -15.70
N ALA A 81 -10.32 3.51 -14.56
CA ALA A 81 -10.64 4.30 -13.36
C ALA A 81 -10.34 5.80 -13.53
N ALA A 82 -9.32 6.15 -14.31
CA ALA A 82 -8.94 7.53 -14.58
C ALA A 82 -9.79 8.19 -15.68
N GLY A 83 -10.67 7.45 -16.36
CA GLY A 83 -11.44 7.96 -17.50
C GLY A 83 -10.56 8.34 -18.70
N VAL A 84 -9.33 7.82 -18.76
CA VAL A 84 -8.40 8.07 -19.87
C VAL A 84 -8.66 6.99 -20.91
N ALA A 85 -9.21 7.38 -22.07
CA ALA A 85 -9.42 6.49 -23.20
C ALA A 85 -8.09 5.82 -23.60
N ALA A 86 -8.18 4.56 -24.07
CA ALA A 86 -7.04 3.72 -24.40
C ALA A 86 -6.23 4.26 -25.57
#